data_AF-A0A2I0D2T3-F1
#
_entry.id   AF-A0A2I0D2T3-F1
#
_cell.length_a   1.000
_cell.length_b   1.000
_cell.length_c   1.000
_cell.angle_alpha   90.00
_cell.angle_beta   90.00
_cell.angle_gamma   90.00
#
_symmetry.space_group_name_H-M   'P 1'
#
loop_
_entity.id
_entity.type
_entity.pdbx_description
1 polymer ?
#
loop_
_entity_poly.entity_id
_entity_poly.type
_entity_poly.pdbx_seq_one_letter_code
_entity_poly.pdbx_strand_id
1 'polypeptide(L)'
;MAEEREVSVLVGGRAGDGINNAGALVARLMSRLGYRIYLYFDYPSLIRGGHNFAVIRAATREVGTCREKVDFVLALNQETVTRHQGMVHDGTAFVFNADLVKSEGQGIPVKAILAAEQAPEIMGNSVMIGGFAKAAGIEWAQVEDVFRAALPKGTDLNLKVARRAYDQLAVVRKIPERGSPPLSLVTGNEAIGLGLIRGGLDAYVSYPMTPSSSLLHFLAGEKEKFGITVVHPENEIAVVLMGLGFAYAGKKAAVGTSGGGFCLMTEGLSLAGMAELPLVFVVSQRTGPSTGLPTYTGQSELQFVLHAGQGEFPRLIVAPGDAGEALAWSAIALDIAWQFQVPAFILPDKTLSEGTYSVDTAALPSREDGPAGPGRAASPSLPYRRYADMPDGVSPPAFPGTPGAVVKVNSYAHDEYGYTTEEGDMVSLMTEKRLRKQEALARAMNTFPQVNVLGKADAPVALLCWGSTKGVSAEVGDALGLRVVQPVVLEPFPTTQLRVALSGTTKLICVEENATGQLAAIASEYGIAVDEEIFRYDGRPFTYESLLAKVQEVIL
;
A
#
# COMPACT_ATOMS: atom_id res chain seq x y z
N MET A 1 -28.67 -15.96 -5.41
CA MET A 1 -27.79 -16.50 -4.34
C MET A 1 -26.28 -16.26 -4.56
N ALA A 2 -25.86 -15.40 -5.50
CA ALA A 2 -24.52 -14.78 -5.53
C ALA A 2 -24.58 -13.29 -5.11
N GLU A 3 -25.65 -12.59 -5.50
CA GLU A 3 -25.94 -11.20 -5.11
C GLU A 3 -26.08 -10.96 -3.60
N GLU A 4 -26.31 -12.01 -2.81
CA GLU A 4 -26.41 -11.91 -1.34
C GLU A 4 -25.06 -12.02 -0.64
N ARG A 5 -23.91 -11.98 -1.32
CA ARG A 5 -22.58 -12.13 -0.67
C ARG A 5 -21.69 -10.91 -0.76
N GLU A 6 -22.03 -9.95 -1.59
CA GLU A 6 -21.28 -8.69 -1.76
C GLU A 6 -22.18 -7.55 -2.23
N VAL A 7 -21.75 -6.32 -1.98
CA VAL A 7 -22.43 -5.08 -2.39
C VAL A 7 -21.38 -4.04 -2.77
N SER A 8 -21.59 -3.34 -3.88
CA SER A 8 -20.74 -2.26 -4.36
C SER A 8 -21.48 -0.92 -4.35
N VAL A 9 -20.85 0.11 -3.79
CA VAL A 9 -21.40 1.46 -3.66
C VAL A 9 -20.46 2.46 -4.32
N LEU A 10 -20.98 3.23 -5.28
CA LEU A 10 -20.29 4.39 -5.86
C LEU A 10 -20.74 5.65 -5.13
N VAL A 11 -19.79 6.47 -4.68
CA VAL A 11 -20.04 7.83 -4.20
C VAL A 11 -19.29 8.79 -5.10
N GLY A 12 -19.97 9.77 -5.71
CA GLY A 12 -19.35 10.71 -6.64
C GLY A 12 -19.81 12.14 -6.44
N GLY A 13 -18.93 13.08 -6.77
CA GLY A 13 -19.21 14.51 -6.73
C GLY A 13 -18.02 15.35 -7.17
N ARG A 14 -18.11 16.68 -6.95
CA ARG A 14 -17.06 17.60 -7.33
C ARG A 14 -15.86 17.49 -6.38
N ALA A 15 -14.68 17.80 -6.89
CA ALA A 15 -13.52 18.00 -6.02
C ALA A 15 -13.84 19.10 -4.98
N GLY A 16 -13.70 18.76 -3.69
CA GLY A 16 -14.09 19.62 -2.57
C GLY A 16 -15.38 19.19 -1.86
N ASP A 17 -16.22 18.36 -2.49
CA ASP A 17 -17.48 17.88 -1.87
C ASP A 17 -17.24 16.85 -0.75
N GLY A 18 -15.99 16.51 -0.40
CA GLY A 18 -15.69 15.57 0.68
C GLY A 18 -15.94 14.10 0.34
N ILE A 19 -15.86 13.73 -0.94
CA ILE A 19 -16.15 12.36 -1.45
C ILE A 19 -15.33 11.27 -0.77
N ASN A 20 -14.05 11.52 -0.46
CA ASN A 20 -13.23 10.54 0.26
C ASN A 20 -13.80 10.24 1.67
N ASN A 21 -14.20 11.28 2.41
CA ASN A 21 -14.82 11.12 3.73
C ASN A 21 -16.19 10.45 3.64
N ALA A 22 -17.00 10.79 2.63
CA ALA A 22 -18.28 10.14 2.40
C ALA A 22 -18.08 8.64 2.10
N GLY A 23 -17.12 8.29 1.25
CA GLY A 23 -16.77 6.90 0.97
C GLY A 23 -16.29 6.15 2.22
N ALA A 24 -15.44 6.78 3.04
CA ALA A 24 -14.99 6.19 4.30
C ALA A 24 -16.15 5.94 5.29
N LEU A 25 -17.14 6.83 5.36
CA LEU A 25 -18.34 6.61 6.18
C LEU A 25 -19.18 5.44 5.66
N VAL A 26 -19.39 5.33 4.34
CA VAL A 26 -20.05 4.16 3.74
C VAL A 26 -19.29 2.89 4.07
N ALA A 27 -17.97 2.87 3.91
CA ALA A 27 -17.12 1.74 4.26
C ALA A 27 -17.26 1.33 5.74
N ARG A 28 -17.31 2.30 6.66
CA ARG A 28 -17.53 2.03 8.10
C ARG A 28 -18.91 1.47 8.41
N LEU A 29 -19.96 1.96 7.74
CA LEU A 29 -21.31 1.38 7.85
C LEU A 29 -21.31 -0.07 7.39
N MET A 30 -20.70 -0.37 6.25
CA MET A 30 -20.64 -1.74 5.72
C MET A 30 -19.79 -2.66 6.61
N SER A 31 -18.67 -2.17 7.17
CA SER A 31 -17.88 -2.92 8.16
C SER A 31 -18.69 -3.18 9.44
N ARG A 32 -19.49 -2.21 9.91
CA ARG A 32 -20.39 -2.37 11.05
C ARG A 32 -21.46 -3.45 10.81
N LEU A 33 -21.88 -3.63 9.57
CA LEU A 33 -22.76 -4.72 9.13
C LEU A 33 -22.02 -6.06 8.99
N GLY A 34 -20.75 -6.17 9.38
CA GLY A 34 -19.97 -7.41 9.36
C GLY A 34 -19.37 -7.80 8.01
N TYR A 35 -19.26 -6.85 7.08
CA TYR A 35 -18.58 -7.10 5.80
C TYR A 35 -17.08 -6.79 5.86
N ARG A 36 -16.33 -7.41 4.94
CA ARG A 36 -14.95 -7.05 4.61
C ARG A 36 -14.96 -6.06 3.45
N ILE A 37 -14.17 -5.01 3.59
CA ILE A 37 -14.25 -3.83 2.76
C ILE A 37 -12.97 -3.64 1.97
N TYR A 38 -13.15 -3.32 0.70
CA TYR A 38 -12.16 -2.66 -0.14
C TYR A 38 -12.75 -1.34 -0.65
N LEU A 39 -12.02 -0.24 -0.48
CA LEU A 39 -12.39 1.08 -1.01
C LEU A 39 -11.30 1.56 -1.96
N TYR A 40 -11.71 1.85 -3.19
CA TYR A 40 -10.90 2.54 -4.19
C TYR A 40 -11.34 3.99 -4.30
N PHE A 41 -10.38 4.92 -4.25
CA PHE A 41 -10.63 6.35 -4.43
C PHE A 41 -9.96 6.87 -5.70
N ASP A 42 -10.71 7.58 -6.53
CA ASP A 42 -10.28 8.13 -7.82
C ASP A 42 -10.49 9.63 -7.85
N TYR A 43 -9.44 10.34 -8.23
CA TYR A 43 -9.44 11.79 -8.34
C TYR A 43 -8.45 12.23 -9.43
N PRO A 44 -8.77 13.30 -10.17
CA PRO A 44 -7.83 13.91 -11.10
C PRO A 44 -6.74 14.66 -10.32
N SER A 45 -5.62 14.94 -10.98
CA SER A 45 -4.57 15.82 -10.47
C SER A 45 -4.98 17.31 -10.50
N LEU A 46 -6.12 17.64 -9.87
CA LEU A 46 -6.70 18.98 -9.77
C LEU A 46 -7.11 19.28 -8.33
N ILE A 47 -6.75 20.46 -7.82
CA ILE A 47 -7.12 20.90 -6.46
C ILE A 47 -8.58 21.38 -6.41
N ARG A 48 -9.02 22.07 -7.47
CA ARG A 48 -10.39 22.57 -7.61
C ARG A 48 -10.89 22.28 -9.01
N GLY A 49 -12.17 21.94 -9.12
CA GLY A 49 -12.75 21.47 -10.36
C GLY A 49 -12.39 20.00 -10.64
N GLY A 50 -13.22 19.36 -11.45
CA GLY A 50 -13.14 17.92 -11.69
C GLY A 50 -14.07 17.11 -10.81
N HIS A 51 -14.05 15.80 -11.07
CA HIS A 51 -14.95 14.82 -10.51
C HIS A 51 -14.16 13.77 -9.74
N ASN A 52 -14.49 13.63 -8.46
CA ASN A 52 -13.92 12.63 -7.58
C ASN A 52 -14.97 11.54 -7.34
N PHE A 53 -14.51 10.30 -7.21
CA PHE A 53 -15.39 9.22 -6.80
C PHE A 53 -14.69 8.20 -5.92
N ALA A 54 -15.46 7.53 -5.08
CA ALA A 54 -15.05 6.37 -4.33
C ALA A 54 -15.93 5.18 -4.73
N VAL A 55 -15.31 4.02 -4.92
CA VAL A 55 -16.01 2.74 -5.08
C VAL A 55 -15.72 1.90 -3.86
N ILE A 56 -16.77 1.58 -3.10
CA ILE A 56 -16.71 0.77 -1.90
C ILE A 56 -17.28 -0.60 -2.26
N ARG A 57 -16.46 -1.64 -2.16
CA ARG A 57 -16.92 -3.02 -2.28
C ARG A 57 -16.90 -3.67 -0.91
N ALA A 58 -18.03 -4.22 -0.52
CA ALA A 58 -18.23 -4.92 0.73
C ALA A 58 -18.58 -6.38 0.42
N ALA A 59 -17.86 -7.34 0.97
CA ALA A 59 -18.12 -8.76 0.78
C ALA A 59 -18.06 -9.55 2.09
N THR A 60 -18.66 -10.73 2.11
CA THR A 60 -18.60 -11.66 3.26
C THR A 60 -17.25 -12.37 3.40
N ARG A 61 -16.39 -12.22 2.38
CA ARG A 61 -15.00 -12.68 2.33
C ARG A 61 -14.07 -11.49 2.09
N GLU A 62 -12.78 -11.68 2.29
CA GLU A 62 -11.78 -10.68 1.91
C GLU A 62 -11.87 -10.37 0.40
N VAL A 63 -11.66 -9.10 0.07
CA VAL A 63 -11.70 -8.52 -1.28
C VAL A 63 -10.57 -7.52 -1.42
N GLY A 64 -9.98 -7.46 -2.61
CA GLY A 64 -8.85 -6.55 -2.90
C GLY A 64 -9.00 -5.79 -4.22
N THR A 65 -10.18 -5.84 -4.84
CA THR A 65 -10.47 -5.14 -6.10
C THR A 65 -11.93 -4.69 -6.18
N CYS A 66 -12.22 -3.80 -7.12
CA CYS A 66 -13.56 -3.34 -7.44
C CYS A 66 -14.25 -4.21 -8.50
N ARG A 67 -15.59 -4.10 -8.52
CA ARG A 67 -16.45 -4.57 -9.59
C ARG A 67 -16.61 -3.48 -10.66
N GLU A 68 -16.90 -3.88 -11.89
CA GLU A 68 -17.31 -2.94 -12.95
C GLU A 68 -18.71 -2.36 -12.73
N LYS A 69 -19.59 -3.13 -12.10
CA LYS A 69 -20.98 -2.75 -11.82
C LYS A 69 -21.19 -2.43 -10.34
N VAL A 70 -22.11 -1.51 -10.05
CA VAL A 70 -22.42 -1.06 -8.68
C VAL A 70 -23.89 -1.22 -8.34
N ASP A 71 -24.16 -1.62 -7.10
CA ASP A 71 -25.52 -1.80 -6.56
C ASP A 71 -26.13 -0.48 -6.09
N PHE A 72 -25.31 0.50 -5.72
CA PHE A 72 -25.73 1.83 -5.30
C PHE A 72 -24.92 2.93 -5.96
N VAL A 73 -25.60 4.01 -6.33
CA VAL A 73 -24.96 5.26 -6.76
C VAL A 73 -25.44 6.40 -5.85
N LEU A 74 -24.49 7.01 -5.14
CA LEU A 74 -24.67 8.25 -4.37
C LEU A 74 -24.12 9.41 -5.21
N ALA A 75 -25.01 10.15 -5.85
CA ALA A 75 -24.64 11.23 -6.76
C ALA A 75 -24.83 12.60 -6.10
N LEU A 76 -23.71 13.28 -5.82
CA LEU A 76 -23.73 14.66 -5.31
C LEU A 76 -23.77 15.70 -6.43
N ASN A 77 -23.40 15.32 -7.66
CA ASN A 77 -23.48 16.16 -8.85
C ASN A 77 -23.98 15.37 -10.07
N GLN A 78 -24.45 16.08 -11.11
CA GLN A 78 -24.95 15.45 -12.32
C GLN A 78 -23.88 14.63 -13.05
N GLU A 79 -22.62 15.07 -12.98
CA GLU A 79 -21.49 14.39 -13.62
C GLU A 79 -21.31 12.94 -13.12
N THR A 80 -21.62 12.69 -11.84
CA THR A 80 -21.60 11.32 -11.28
C THR A 80 -22.50 10.38 -12.08
N VAL A 81 -23.72 10.82 -12.39
CA VAL A 81 -24.70 10.00 -13.13
C VAL A 81 -24.25 9.79 -14.57
N THR A 82 -23.81 10.87 -15.24
CA THR A 82 -23.45 10.80 -16.66
C THR A 82 -22.16 10.02 -16.89
N ARG A 83 -21.14 10.21 -16.05
CA ARG A 83 -19.82 9.61 -16.24
C ARG A 83 -19.80 8.12 -15.89
N HIS A 84 -20.60 7.71 -14.92
CA HIS A 84 -20.62 6.34 -14.41
C HIS A 84 -21.79 5.51 -14.91
N GLN A 85 -22.48 5.94 -15.97
CA GLN A 85 -23.57 5.17 -16.58
C GLN A 85 -23.15 3.74 -16.95
N GLY A 86 -21.89 3.56 -17.37
CA GLY A 86 -21.31 2.24 -17.66
C GLY A 86 -21.24 1.31 -16.45
N MET A 87 -21.26 1.82 -15.22
CA MET A 87 -21.23 1.02 -13.97
C MET A 87 -22.63 0.62 -13.48
N VAL A 88 -23.69 1.12 -14.12
CA VAL A 88 -25.08 0.89 -13.71
C VAL A 88 -25.60 -0.41 -14.33
N HIS A 89 -26.48 -1.10 -13.60
CA HIS A 89 -27.29 -2.22 -14.06
C HIS A 89 -28.74 -2.04 -13.59
N ASP A 90 -29.68 -2.86 -14.08
CA ASP A 90 -31.13 -2.70 -13.81
C ASP A 90 -31.51 -2.73 -12.31
N GLY A 91 -30.64 -3.29 -11.47
CA GLY A 91 -30.84 -3.38 -10.02
C GLY A 91 -30.12 -2.31 -9.20
N THR A 92 -29.46 -1.34 -9.84
CA THR A 92 -28.72 -0.26 -9.17
C THR A 92 -29.67 0.75 -8.54
N ALA A 93 -29.55 0.97 -7.23
CA ALA A 93 -30.31 1.97 -6.49
C ALA A 93 -29.63 3.34 -6.51
N PHE A 94 -30.37 4.37 -6.91
CA PHE A 94 -29.89 5.75 -6.95
C PHE A 94 -30.37 6.55 -5.74
N VAL A 95 -29.42 7.21 -5.08
CA VAL A 95 -29.65 8.23 -4.06
C VAL A 95 -28.90 9.48 -4.48
N PHE A 96 -29.57 10.61 -4.66
CA PHE A 96 -28.93 11.78 -5.26
C PHE A 96 -29.34 13.09 -4.61
N ASN A 97 -28.48 14.10 -4.75
CA ASN A 97 -28.81 15.46 -4.35
C ASN A 97 -29.78 16.09 -5.36
N ALA A 98 -31.07 16.19 -4.99
CA ALA A 98 -32.13 16.70 -5.86
C ALA A 98 -31.95 18.17 -6.27
N ASP A 99 -31.12 18.93 -5.54
CA ASP A 99 -30.82 20.33 -5.88
C ASP A 99 -29.88 20.44 -7.09
N LEU A 100 -29.11 19.38 -7.40
CA LEU A 100 -28.01 19.39 -8.37
C LEU A 100 -28.09 18.28 -9.42
N VAL A 101 -28.92 17.26 -9.19
CA VAL A 101 -28.97 16.03 -10.00
C VAL A 101 -30.39 15.77 -10.46
N LYS A 102 -30.52 15.45 -11.75
CA LYS A 102 -31.71 14.88 -12.39
C LYS A 102 -31.41 13.44 -12.76
N SER A 103 -32.08 12.51 -12.09
CA SER A 103 -31.97 11.07 -12.31
C SER A 103 -33.23 10.38 -11.78
N GLU A 104 -33.45 9.13 -12.18
CA GLU A 104 -34.47 8.26 -11.58
C GLU A 104 -33.94 7.69 -10.26
N GLY A 105 -34.81 7.48 -9.28
CA GLY A 105 -34.44 7.02 -7.93
C GLY A 105 -34.87 7.99 -6.83
N GLN A 106 -34.14 8.02 -5.72
CA GLN A 106 -34.50 8.82 -4.55
C GLN A 106 -33.66 10.11 -4.46
N GLY A 107 -34.30 11.24 -4.75
CA GLY A 107 -33.71 12.56 -4.61
C GLY A 107 -33.87 13.12 -3.19
N ILE A 108 -32.80 13.70 -2.64
CA ILE A 108 -32.78 14.35 -1.34
C ILE A 108 -32.65 15.87 -1.53
N PRO A 109 -33.54 16.70 -0.93
CA PRO A 109 -33.42 18.16 -0.99
C PRO A 109 -32.38 18.64 0.03
N VAL A 110 -31.10 18.47 -0.29
CA VAL A 110 -29.95 18.69 0.62
C VAL A 110 -29.95 20.13 1.16
N LYS A 111 -30.12 21.14 0.32
CA LYS A 111 -30.13 22.55 0.73
C LYS A 111 -31.25 22.85 1.72
N ALA A 112 -32.44 22.29 1.51
CA ALA A 112 -33.57 22.49 2.41
C ALA A 112 -33.31 21.86 3.78
N ILE A 113 -32.73 20.66 3.82
CA ILE A 113 -32.37 19.97 5.07
C ILE A 113 -31.30 20.74 5.83
N LEU A 114 -30.24 21.20 5.15
CA LEU A 114 -29.16 21.96 5.78
C LEU A 114 -29.67 23.30 6.31
N ALA A 115 -30.50 24.01 5.54
CA ALA A 115 -31.08 25.29 5.97
C ALA A 115 -31.99 25.13 7.20
N ALA A 116 -32.80 24.08 7.26
CA ALA A 116 -33.68 23.81 8.40
C ALA A 116 -32.92 23.58 9.72
N GLU A 117 -31.72 23.02 9.65
CA GLU A 117 -30.86 22.74 10.81
C GLU A 117 -29.74 23.78 11.01
N GLN A 118 -29.68 24.83 10.17
CA GLN A 118 -28.60 25.83 10.15
C GLN A 118 -27.21 25.18 10.03
N ALA A 119 -27.12 24.09 9.26
CA ALA A 119 -25.91 23.31 9.09
C ALA A 119 -25.05 23.82 7.91
N PRO A 120 -23.71 23.75 8.01
CA PRO A 120 -22.82 24.17 6.93
C PRO A 120 -22.89 23.23 5.72
N GLU A 121 -22.59 23.76 4.54
CA GLU A 121 -22.68 23.05 3.24
C GLU A 121 -21.91 21.72 3.22
N ILE A 122 -20.77 21.65 3.91
CA ILE A 122 -19.94 20.43 4.01
C ILE A 122 -20.68 19.24 4.67
N MET A 123 -21.72 19.49 5.46
CA MET A 123 -22.56 18.44 6.05
C MET A 123 -23.57 17.86 5.06
N GLY A 124 -23.60 18.34 3.81
CA GLY A 124 -24.34 17.70 2.72
C GLY A 124 -23.96 16.23 2.53
N ASN A 125 -22.71 15.86 2.83
CA ASN A 125 -22.29 14.45 2.86
C ASN A 125 -23.09 13.64 3.88
N SER A 126 -23.24 14.15 5.10
CA SER A 126 -24.00 13.48 6.16
C SER A 126 -25.47 13.28 5.78
N VAL A 127 -26.05 14.26 5.09
CA VAL A 127 -27.40 14.16 4.50
C VAL A 127 -27.45 13.00 3.49
N MET A 128 -26.51 12.95 2.56
CA MET A 128 -26.44 11.89 1.54
C MET A 128 -26.24 10.50 2.15
N ILE A 129 -25.36 10.37 3.16
CA ILE A 129 -25.11 9.10 3.85
C ILE A 129 -26.33 8.66 4.66
N GLY A 130 -27.05 9.58 5.32
CA GLY A 130 -28.31 9.27 6.01
C GLY A 130 -29.37 8.73 5.04
N GLY A 131 -29.51 9.34 3.87
CA GLY A 131 -30.41 8.85 2.83
C GLY A 131 -29.99 7.49 2.25
N PHE A 132 -28.69 7.28 2.03
CA PHE A 132 -28.15 5.97 1.63
C PHE A 132 -28.47 4.90 2.68
N ALA A 133 -28.23 5.17 3.96
CA ALA A 133 -28.50 4.21 5.03
C ALA A 133 -29.97 3.77 5.01
N LYS A 134 -30.91 4.69 4.77
CA LYS A 134 -32.33 4.33 4.61
C LYS A 134 -32.59 3.50 3.35
N ALA A 135 -32.07 3.94 2.20
CA ALA A 135 -32.24 3.22 0.94
C ALA A 135 -31.67 1.79 0.99
N ALA A 136 -30.59 1.63 1.74
CA ALA A 136 -29.90 0.37 2.02
C ALA A 136 -30.57 -0.47 3.14
N GLY A 137 -31.60 0.04 3.82
CA GLY A 137 -32.25 -0.65 4.93
C GLY A 137 -31.36 -0.88 6.15
N ILE A 138 -30.38 0.00 6.38
CA ILE A 138 -29.50 0.00 7.55
C ILE A 138 -30.26 0.62 8.73
N GLU A 139 -30.21 -0.02 9.90
CA GLU A 139 -30.92 0.47 11.08
C GLU A 139 -30.29 1.77 11.60
N TRP A 140 -31.12 2.72 12.04
CA TRP A 140 -30.64 4.04 12.48
C TRP A 140 -29.62 3.95 13.62
N ALA A 141 -29.77 2.98 14.53
CA ALA A 141 -28.82 2.77 15.64
C ALA A 141 -27.39 2.50 15.13
N GLN A 142 -27.24 1.74 14.04
CA GLN A 142 -25.95 1.46 13.44
C GLN A 142 -25.35 2.70 12.76
N VAL A 143 -26.20 3.54 12.14
CA VAL A 143 -25.79 4.83 11.58
C VAL A 143 -25.27 5.74 12.67
N GLU A 144 -26.00 5.82 13.78
CA GLU A 144 -25.63 6.65 14.92
C GLU A 144 -24.27 6.25 15.50
N ASP A 145 -24.07 4.94 15.75
CA ASP A 145 -22.80 4.40 16.24
C ASP A 145 -21.62 4.80 15.35
N VAL A 146 -21.76 4.62 14.04
CA VAL A 146 -20.69 4.92 13.07
C VAL A 146 -20.38 6.41 13.02
N PHE A 147 -21.42 7.26 13.01
CA PHE A 147 -21.24 8.72 13.00
C PHE A 147 -20.56 9.22 14.27
N ARG A 148 -20.95 8.70 15.45
CA ARG A 148 -20.31 9.06 16.72
C ARG A 148 -18.84 8.66 16.77
N ALA A 149 -18.49 7.50 16.22
CA ALA A 149 -17.11 7.05 16.16
C ALA A 149 -16.25 7.81 15.13
N ALA A 150 -16.82 8.10 13.95
CA ALA A 150 -16.05 8.64 12.82
C ALA A 150 -16.00 10.18 12.77
N LEU A 151 -16.97 10.87 13.36
CA LEU A 151 -17.11 12.33 13.29
C LEU A 151 -17.17 12.92 14.70
N PRO A 152 -16.05 12.99 15.45
CA PRO A 152 -16.04 13.50 16.82
C PRO A 152 -16.31 15.01 16.92
N LYS A 153 -16.15 15.75 15.81
CA LYS A 153 -16.45 17.19 15.73
C LYS A 153 -17.80 17.41 15.06
N GLY A 154 -18.69 18.15 15.72
CA GLY A 154 -20.02 18.47 15.17
C GLY A 154 -20.95 17.26 15.02
N THR A 155 -20.72 16.20 15.80
CA THR A 155 -21.42 14.91 15.71
C THR A 155 -22.94 15.05 15.72
N ASP A 156 -23.49 15.77 16.70
CA ASP A 156 -24.93 15.85 16.89
C ASP A 156 -25.62 16.58 15.72
N LEU A 157 -24.98 17.60 15.15
CA LEU A 157 -25.53 18.30 13.99
C LEU A 157 -25.48 17.41 12.73
N ASN A 158 -24.39 16.67 12.54
CA ASN A 158 -24.28 15.68 11.46
C ASN A 158 -25.37 14.60 11.57
N LEU A 159 -25.63 14.10 12.79
CA LEU A 159 -26.69 13.12 13.05
C LEU A 159 -28.08 13.70 12.76
N LYS A 160 -28.36 14.94 13.15
CA LYS A 160 -29.65 15.59 12.88
C LYS A 160 -29.93 15.71 11.39
N VAL A 161 -28.96 16.20 10.61
CA VAL A 161 -29.16 16.37 9.16
C VAL A 161 -29.23 15.02 8.43
N ALA A 162 -28.44 14.02 8.86
CA ALA A 162 -28.52 12.65 8.36
C ALA A 162 -29.88 12.02 8.67
N ARG A 163 -30.41 12.25 9.88
CA ARG A 163 -31.71 11.70 10.32
C ARG A 163 -32.85 12.23 9.48
N ARG A 164 -32.84 13.53 9.18
CA ARG A 164 -33.88 14.13 8.32
C ARG A 164 -33.93 13.50 6.94
N ALA A 165 -32.78 13.17 6.33
CA ALA A 165 -32.75 12.45 5.07
C ALA A 165 -33.21 11.00 5.24
N TYR A 166 -32.75 10.33 6.29
CA TYR A 166 -33.11 8.95 6.60
C TYR A 166 -34.63 8.76 6.75
N ASP A 167 -35.32 9.68 7.41
CA ASP A 167 -36.77 9.58 7.65
C ASP A 167 -37.61 9.92 6.39
N GLN A 168 -37.03 10.58 5.39
CA GLN A 168 -37.73 10.98 4.15
C GLN A 168 -37.70 9.92 3.05
N LEU A 169 -36.71 9.02 3.09
CA LEU A 169 -36.50 8.03 2.04
C LEU A 169 -37.18 6.69 2.37
N ALA A 170 -37.43 5.90 1.33
CA ALA A 170 -37.87 4.51 1.43
C ALA A 170 -36.68 3.56 1.34
N VAL A 171 -36.86 2.33 1.82
CA VAL A 171 -35.92 1.23 1.57
C VAL A 171 -36.07 0.81 0.11
N VAL A 172 -34.96 0.68 -0.62
CA VAL A 172 -34.96 0.28 -2.04
C VAL A 172 -34.29 -1.08 -2.20
N ARG A 173 -33.09 -1.24 -1.64
CA ARG A 173 -32.31 -2.47 -1.71
C ARG A 173 -31.74 -2.75 -0.33
N LYS A 174 -32.27 -3.74 0.38
CA LYS A 174 -31.78 -4.04 1.74
C LYS A 174 -30.40 -4.69 1.70
N ILE A 175 -29.45 -4.13 2.44
CA ILE A 175 -28.16 -4.74 2.72
C ILE A 175 -28.29 -5.53 4.03
N PRO A 176 -28.20 -6.88 4.01
CA PRO A 176 -28.36 -7.68 5.21
C PRO A 176 -27.13 -7.58 6.13
N GLU A 177 -27.38 -7.51 7.43
CA GLU A 177 -26.33 -7.61 8.45
C GLU A 177 -25.70 -9.00 8.45
N ARG A 178 -24.41 -9.05 8.76
CA ARG A 178 -23.60 -10.26 8.89
C ARG A 178 -23.14 -10.40 10.32
N GLY A 179 -23.11 -11.64 10.82
CA GLY A 179 -22.69 -11.93 12.20
C GLY A 179 -21.18 -11.80 12.46
N SER A 180 -20.39 -11.37 11.47
CA SER A 180 -18.95 -11.17 11.62
C SER A 180 -18.67 -9.84 12.33
N PRO A 181 -17.65 -9.77 13.19
CA PRO A 181 -17.28 -8.51 13.84
C PRO A 181 -16.74 -7.50 12.82
N PRO A 182 -16.95 -6.19 13.06
CA PRO A 182 -16.33 -5.13 12.27
C PRO A 182 -14.80 -5.20 12.42
N LEU A 183 -14.09 -4.95 11.34
CA LEU A 183 -12.63 -4.84 11.34
C LEU A 183 -12.19 -3.38 11.21
N SER A 184 -10.95 -3.13 11.63
CA SER A 184 -10.27 -1.85 11.40
C SER A 184 -10.18 -1.59 9.90
N LEU A 185 -10.53 -0.37 9.50
CA LEU A 185 -10.35 0.08 8.13
C LEU A 185 -9.09 0.94 8.08
N VAL A 186 -8.13 0.52 7.27
CA VAL A 186 -6.79 1.11 7.20
C VAL A 186 -6.40 1.25 5.74
N THR A 187 -5.85 2.40 5.37
CA THR A 187 -5.24 2.59 4.05
C THR A 187 -3.90 1.87 3.95
N GLY A 188 -3.42 1.55 2.74
CA GLY A 188 -2.09 0.95 2.59
C GLY A 188 -0.98 1.83 3.19
N ASN A 189 -1.04 3.15 3.01
CA ASN A 189 -0.07 4.07 3.62
C ASN A 189 -0.15 4.12 5.14
N GLU A 190 -1.35 4.12 5.75
CA GLU A 190 -1.47 4.00 7.21
C GLU A 190 -0.89 2.67 7.69
N ALA A 191 -1.13 1.57 6.97
CA ALA A 191 -0.60 0.26 7.30
C ALA A 191 0.95 0.22 7.22
N ILE A 192 1.54 0.82 6.19
CA ILE A 192 3.00 0.98 6.07
C ILE A 192 3.54 1.78 7.25
N GLY A 193 2.93 2.92 7.58
CA GLY A 193 3.33 3.75 8.70
C GLY A 193 3.29 3.01 10.04
N LEU A 194 2.19 2.29 10.30
CA LEU A 194 2.03 1.45 11.49
C LEU A 194 3.05 0.30 11.51
N GLY A 195 3.34 -0.31 10.35
CA GLY A 195 4.36 -1.35 10.21
C GLY A 195 5.77 -0.84 10.52
N LEU A 196 6.14 0.33 9.98
CA LEU A 196 7.42 0.99 10.29
C LEU A 196 7.53 1.29 11.79
N ILE A 197 6.49 1.88 12.40
CA ILE A 197 6.43 2.12 13.85
C ILE A 197 6.61 0.79 14.61
N ARG A 198 5.91 -0.26 14.20
CA ARG A 198 6.05 -1.60 14.78
C ARG A 198 7.47 -2.16 14.64
N GLY A 199 8.18 -1.84 13.56
CA GLY A 199 9.59 -2.17 13.33
C GLY A 199 10.58 -1.35 14.20
N GLY A 200 10.08 -0.33 14.91
CA GLY A 200 10.87 0.54 15.77
C GLY A 200 11.41 1.78 15.07
N LEU A 201 10.64 2.35 14.14
CA LEU A 201 10.97 3.61 13.48
C LEU A 201 11.26 4.72 14.50
N ASP A 202 12.40 5.41 14.34
CA ASP A 202 12.75 6.63 15.07
C ASP A 202 12.42 7.89 14.26
N ALA A 203 12.66 7.86 12.95
CA ALA A 203 12.55 9.04 12.08
C ALA A 203 11.97 8.72 10.70
N TYR A 204 11.08 9.59 10.21
CA TYR A 204 10.56 9.56 8.85
C TYR A 204 10.83 10.89 8.15
N VAL A 205 11.44 10.85 6.96
CA VAL A 205 11.74 12.05 6.17
C VAL A 205 11.07 11.93 4.80
N SER A 206 10.31 12.93 4.38
CA SER A 206 9.64 12.85 3.07
C SER A 206 9.33 14.24 2.52
N TYR A 207 9.50 14.38 1.20
CA TYR A 207 8.99 15.49 0.42
C TYR A 207 7.65 15.06 -0.20
N PRO A 208 6.57 15.84 -0.09
CA PRO A 208 5.25 15.46 -0.56
C PRO A 208 5.23 15.11 -2.05
N MET A 209 4.95 13.86 -2.34
CA MET A 209 4.65 13.39 -3.69
C MET A 209 3.59 12.29 -3.66
N THR A 210 2.50 12.49 -4.40
CA THR A 210 1.43 11.51 -4.55
C THR A 210 1.97 10.21 -5.18
N PRO A 211 1.59 9.02 -4.67
CA PRO A 211 0.63 8.77 -3.58
C PRO A 211 1.26 8.62 -2.18
N SER A 212 2.56 8.83 -2.01
CA SER A 212 3.25 8.69 -0.71
C SER A 212 2.90 9.78 0.33
N SER A 213 2.39 10.94 -0.09
CA SER A 213 2.13 12.08 0.81
C SER A 213 1.21 11.77 1.98
N SER A 214 0.23 10.88 1.83
CA SER A 214 -0.67 10.53 2.94
C SER A 214 0.04 9.77 4.07
N LEU A 215 1.12 9.04 3.78
CA LEU A 215 1.99 8.45 4.80
C LEU A 215 2.68 9.53 5.65
N LEU A 216 3.19 10.60 5.01
CA LEU A 216 3.76 11.75 5.71
C LEU A 216 2.74 12.41 6.63
N HIS A 217 1.52 12.65 6.14
CA HIS A 217 0.45 13.24 6.93
C HIS A 217 0.06 12.36 8.13
N PHE A 218 -0.07 11.05 7.92
CA PHE A 218 -0.38 10.09 8.98
C PHE A 218 0.70 10.09 10.06
N LEU A 219 1.97 9.86 9.69
CA LEU A 219 3.07 9.82 10.66
C LEU A 219 3.26 11.17 11.37
N ALA A 220 3.08 12.29 10.66
CA ALA A 220 3.14 13.62 11.29
C ALA A 220 2.02 13.83 12.32
N GLY A 221 0.82 13.29 12.07
CA GLY A 221 -0.30 13.33 13.01
C GLY A 221 -0.10 12.44 14.24
N GLU A 222 0.57 11.30 14.06
CA GLU A 222 0.81 10.33 15.13
C GLU A 222 2.18 10.50 15.84
N LYS A 223 3.01 11.47 15.42
CA LYS A 223 4.42 11.58 15.86
C LYS A 223 4.59 11.69 17.38
N GLU A 224 3.74 12.46 18.05
CA GLU A 224 3.82 12.68 19.50
C GLU A 224 3.43 11.42 20.27
N LYS A 225 2.44 10.68 19.76
CA LYS A 225 1.94 9.45 20.37
C LYS A 225 2.97 8.34 20.33
N PHE A 226 3.74 8.25 19.24
CA PHE A 226 4.76 7.21 19.07
C PHE A 226 6.19 7.68 19.37
N GLY A 227 6.40 8.97 19.69
CA GLY A 227 7.71 9.52 20.00
C GLY A 227 8.69 9.52 18.81
N ILE A 228 8.18 9.65 17.59
CA ILE A 228 8.99 9.64 16.36
C ILE A 228 9.26 11.04 15.84
N THR A 229 10.33 11.21 15.07
CA THR A 229 10.64 12.45 14.38
C THR A 229 10.12 12.40 12.95
N VAL A 230 9.43 13.46 12.49
CA VAL A 230 8.93 13.55 11.12
C VAL A 230 9.42 14.86 10.51
N VAL A 231 10.13 14.77 9.39
CA VAL A 231 10.77 15.92 8.72
C VAL A 231 10.28 16.04 7.28
N HIS A 232 9.93 17.26 6.90
CA HIS A 232 9.56 17.63 5.53
C HIS A 232 10.61 18.65 5.02
N PRO A 233 11.64 18.20 4.28
CA PRO A 233 12.66 19.08 3.71
C PRO A 233 12.23 19.66 2.37
N GLU A 234 13.13 20.37 1.70
CA GLU A 234 12.88 21.15 0.49
C GLU A 234 12.81 20.35 -0.83
N ASN A 235 13.39 19.14 -0.88
CA ASN A 235 13.38 18.25 -2.06
C ASN A 235 13.82 16.83 -1.68
N GLU A 236 13.74 15.90 -2.64
CA GLU A 236 14.09 14.48 -2.45
C GLU A 236 15.57 14.20 -2.20
N ILE A 237 16.48 15.07 -2.66
CA ILE A 237 17.92 14.96 -2.34
C ILE A 237 18.12 15.21 -0.84
N ALA A 238 17.50 16.26 -0.30
CA ALA A 238 17.53 16.55 1.12
C ALA A 238 16.87 15.42 1.94
N VAL A 239 15.79 14.82 1.42
CA VAL A 239 15.14 13.65 2.05
C VAL A 239 16.12 12.50 2.27
N VAL A 240 16.78 12.03 1.20
CA VAL A 240 17.68 10.88 1.32
C VAL A 240 18.90 11.20 2.18
N LEU A 241 19.50 12.38 2.04
CA LEU A 241 20.67 12.78 2.82
C LEU A 241 20.35 12.93 4.31
N MET A 242 19.19 13.50 4.67
CA MET A 242 18.74 13.55 6.07
C MET A 242 18.45 12.14 6.61
N GLY A 243 17.82 11.28 5.82
CA GLY A 243 17.57 9.87 6.17
C GLY A 243 18.87 9.12 6.50
N LEU A 244 19.91 9.29 5.68
CA LEU A 244 21.24 8.73 5.93
C LEU A 244 21.93 9.35 7.15
N GLY A 245 21.72 10.65 7.40
CA GLY A 245 22.17 11.31 8.62
C GLY A 245 21.56 10.71 9.89
N PHE A 246 20.26 10.41 9.87
CA PHE A 246 19.60 9.68 10.97
C PHE A 246 20.18 8.27 11.14
N ALA A 247 20.37 7.53 10.05
CA ALA A 247 20.96 6.19 10.11
C ALA A 247 22.38 6.22 10.70
N TYR A 248 23.22 7.18 10.29
CA TYR A 248 24.55 7.40 10.85
C TYR A 248 24.51 7.70 12.36
N ALA A 249 23.51 8.46 12.81
CA ALA A 249 23.29 8.75 14.23
C ALA A 249 22.70 7.57 15.04
N GLY A 250 22.49 6.40 14.42
CA GLY A 250 21.93 5.22 15.08
C GLY A 250 20.42 5.27 15.27
N LYS A 251 19.71 6.02 14.41
CA LYS A 251 18.24 6.15 14.43
C LYS A 251 17.62 5.39 13.27
N LYS A 252 16.69 4.47 13.57
CA LYS A 252 15.96 3.70 12.55
C LYS A 252 15.12 4.64 11.69
N ALA A 253 15.58 4.89 10.47
CA ALA A 253 14.97 5.85 9.57
C ALA A 253 14.29 5.20 8.37
N ALA A 254 13.23 5.84 7.90
CA ALA A 254 12.61 5.57 6.62
C ALA A 254 12.36 6.87 5.84
N VAL A 255 12.36 6.78 4.51
CA VAL A 255 12.04 7.88 3.62
C VAL A 255 10.89 7.51 2.69
N GLY A 256 10.04 8.49 2.32
CA GLY A 256 8.93 8.25 1.40
C GLY A 256 8.98 9.10 0.15
N THR A 257 8.67 8.47 -0.99
CA THR A 257 8.71 9.03 -2.33
C THR A 257 7.87 8.20 -3.32
N SER A 258 8.05 8.46 -4.61
CA SER A 258 7.49 7.78 -5.80
C SER A 258 8.58 7.84 -6.89
N GLY A 259 8.40 7.21 -8.06
CA GLY A 259 9.48 7.04 -9.04
C GLY A 259 10.24 8.32 -9.42
N GLY A 260 9.52 9.41 -9.70
CA GLY A 260 10.15 10.68 -10.08
C GLY A 260 11.07 11.26 -9.00
N GLY A 261 10.65 11.20 -7.74
CA GLY A 261 11.48 11.62 -6.63
C GLY A 261 12.58 10.61 -6.29
N PHE A 262 12.32 9.32 -6.48
CA PHE A 262 13.34 8.27 -6.30
C PHE A 262 14.50 8.42 -7.30
N CYS A 263 14.25 8.88 -8.54
CA CYS A 263 15.31 9.27 -9.48
C CYS A 263 16.33 10.24 -8.85
N LEU A 264 15.85 11.24 -8.10
CA LEU A 264 16.68 12.23 -7.42
C LEU A 264 17.43 11.65 -6.21
N MET A 265 16.99 10.51 -5.67
CA MET A 265 17.61 9.87 -4.50
C MET A 265 18.71 8.87 -4.88
N THR A 266 18.89 8.53 -6.16
CA THR A 266 19.77 7.42 -6.60
C THR A 266 21.25 7.60 -6.24
N GLU A 267 21.74 8.84 -6.19
CA GLU A 267 23.10 9.13 -5.69
C GLU A 267 23.20 8.84 -4.18
N GLY A 268 22.22 9.30 -3.40
CA GLY A 268 22.13 8.99 -1.97
C GLY A 268 21.96 7.50 -1.69
N LEU A 269 21.25 6.76 -2.54
CA LEU A 269 21.18 5.30 -2.47
C LEU A 269 22.55 4.65 -2.68
N SER A 270 23.33 5.13 -3.64
CA SER A 270 24.70 4.65 -3.90
C SER A 270 25.59 4.88 -2.67
N LEU A 271 25.45 6.05 -2.03
CA LEU A 271 26.08 6.34 -0.75
C LEU A 271 25.63 5.35 0.35
N ALA A 272 24.34 5.05 0.46
CA ALA A 272 23.81 4.10 1.45
C ALA A 272 24.46 2.71 1.30
N GLY A 273 24.56 2.22 0.05
CA GLY A 273 25.21 0.96 -0.27
C GLY A 273 26.70 0.95 0.07
N MET A 274 27.43 1.99 -0.35
CA MET A 274 28.88 2.10 -0.11
C MET A 274 29.20 2.24 1.38
N ALA A 275 28.45 3.08 2.08
CA ALA A 275 28.65 3.37 3.49
C ALA A 275 28.07 2.31 4.44
N GLU A 276 27.37 1.31 3.90
CA GLU A 276 26.62 0.31 4.67
C GLU A 276 25.66 0.97 5.67
N LEU A 277 24.91 1.99 5.23
CA LEU A 277 23.93 2.68 6.05
C LEU A 277 22.53 2.11 5.83
N PRO A 278 21.86 1.61 6.88
CA PRO A 278 20.51 1.08 6.76
C PRO A 278 19.50 2.21 6.57
N LEU A 279 18.71 2.13 5.50
CA LEU A 279 17.62 3.09 5.23
C LEU A 279 16.49 2.38 4.49
N VAL A 280 15.25 2.55 4.97
CA VAL A 280 14.07 2.05 4.27
C VAL A 280 13.52 3.12 3.34
N PHE A 281 13.33 2.78 2.08
CA PHE A 281 12.71 3.63 1.06
C PHE A 281 11.30 3.12 0.79
N VAL A 282 10.28 3.94 1.06
CA VAL A 282 8.92 3.72 0.60
C VAL A 282 8.79 4.38 -0.76
N VAL A 283 8.81 3.58 -1.82
CA VAL A 283 8.67 4.05 -3.20
C VAL A 283 7.25 3.73 -3.66
N SER A 284 6.32 4.64 -3.41
CA SER A 284 4.92 4.47 -3.79
C SER A 284 4.75 4.68 -5.29
N GLN A 285 4.70 3.60 -6.04
CA GLN A 285 4.66 3.60 -7.50
C GLN A 285 3.38 4.24 -8.03
N ARG A 286 3.50 4.93 -9.16
CA ARG A 286 2.40 5.51 -9.94
C ARG A 286 2.72 5.37 -11.43
N THR A 287 1.78 5.68 -12.32
CA THR A 287 2.05 5.58 -13.75
C THR A 287 3.13 6.58 -14.17
N GLY A 288 4.27 6.09 -14.66
CA GLY A 288 5.32 6.89 -15.32
C GLY A 288 5.19 6.90 -16.86
N PRO A 289 6.23 7.34 -17.60
CA PRO A 289 7.49 7.92 -17.13
C PRO A 289 7.34 9.41 -16.75
N SER A 290 8.40 9.99 -16.14
CA SER A 290 8.43 11.39 -15.71
C SER A 290 7.28 11.69 -14.74
N THR A 291 6.57 12.82 -14.91
CA THR A 291 5.36 13.13 -14.12
C THR A 291 4.29 12.04 -14.27
N GLY A 292 4.16 11.49 -15.49
CA GLY A 292 3.18 10.48 -15.86
C GLY A 292 1.77 10.84 -15.43
N LEU A 293 1.11 9.94 -14.70
CA LEU A 293 -0.23 10.12 -14.13
C LEU A 293 -0.16 10.10 -12.59
N PRO A 294 0.03 11.25 -11.93
CA PRO A 294 0.37 11.30 -10.50
C PRO A 294 -0.65 10.65 -9.55
N THR A 295 -1.93 10.62 -9.95
CA THR A 295 -3.06 10.17 -9.13
C THR A 295 -3.55 8.77 -9.52
N TYR A 296 -2.77 8.04 -10.31
CA TYR A 296 -3.16 6.78 -10.94
C TYR A 296 -2.09 5.69 -10.77
N THR A 297 -2.52 4.42 -10.81
CA THR A 297 -1.68 3.26 -10.46
C THR A 297 -0.76 2.83 -11.60
N GLY A 298 0.34 2.19 -11.25
CA GLY A 298 1.27 1.56 -12.17
C GLY A 298 2.34 0.79 -11.40
N GLN A 299 2.78 -0.32 -11.96
CA GLN A 299 3.79 -1.22 -11.40
C GLN A 299 5.05 -1.24 -12.27
N SER A 300 5.48 -0.07 -12.75
CA SER A 300 6.55 0.09 -13.75
C SER A 300 7.92 0.40 -13.15
N GLU A 301 8.10 0.33 -11.83
CA GLU A 301 9.33 0.79 -11.16
C GLU A 301 10.18 -0.35 -10.57
N LEU A 302 9.78 -1.61 -10.70
CA LEU A 302 10.50 -2.76 -10.13
C LEU A 302 11.94 -2.88 -10.65
N GLN A 303 12.12 -2.97 -11.96
CA GLN A 303 13.43 -3.04 -12.60
C GLN A 303 14.27 -1.79 -12.32
N PHE A 304 13.63 -0.62 -12.25
CA PHE A 304 14.32 0.61 -11.87
C PHE A 304 14.85 0.53 -10.44
N VAL A 305 14.04 0.16 -9.45
CA VAL A 305 14.46 0.01 -8.05
C VAL A 305 15.49 -1.10 -7.88
N LEU A 306 15.36 -2.20 -8.62
CA LEU A 306 16.30 -3.32 -8.61
C LEU A 306 17.69 -2.90 -9.08
N HIS A 307 17.80 -2.02 -10.08
CA HIS A 307 19.07 -1.61 -10.69
C HIS A 307 19.50 -0.18 -10.35
N ALA A 308 18.80 0.51 -9.45
CA ALA A 308 19.11 1.89 -9.08
C ALA A 308 20.40 1.99 -8.24
N GLY A 309 21.16 3.06 -8.51
CA GLY A 309 22.44 3.36 -7.86
C GLY A 309 23.63 2.84 -8.67
N GLN A 310 24.73 3.60 -8.67
CA GLN A 310 25.95 3.19 -9.37
C GLN A 310 26.72 2.15 -8.55
N GLY A 311 27.28 1.14 -9.23
CA GLY A 311 28.00 0.04 -8.60
C GLY A 311 27.09 -1.04 -8.02
N GLU A 312 27.70 -2.00 -7.32
CA GLU A 312 27.03 -3.20 -6.81
C GLU A 312 26.97 -3.17 -5.28
N PHE A 313 25.76 -3.35 -4.73
CA PHE A 313 25.53 -3.42 -3.29
C PHE A 313 24.24 -4.18 -2.99
N PRO A 314 24.18 -4.90 -1.85
CA PRO A 314 22.98 -5.62 -1.45
C PRO A 314 21.83 -4.67 -1.11
N ARG A 315 20.60 -5.12 -1.40
CA ARG A 315 19.36 -4.44 -1.05
C ARG A 315 18.26 -5.46 -0.74
N LEU A 316 17.25 -5.03 0.00
CA LEU A 316 16.00 -5.79 0.18
C LEU A 316 14.87 -5.05 -0.56
N ILE A 317 14.06 -5.75 -1.35
CA ILE A 317 12.87 -5.19 -1.98
C ILE A 317 11.66 -6.04 -1.62
N VAL A 318 10.65 -5.41 -1.01
CA VAL A 318 9.35 -6.03 -0.70
C VAL A 318 8.22 -5.26 -1.38
N ALA A 319 7.28 -5.98 -1.98
CA ALA A 319 6.11 -5.45 -2.67
C ALA A 319 4.83 -6.07 -2.10
N PRO A 320 4.33 -5.56 -0.97
CA PRO A 320 3.10 -6.07 -0.35
C PRO A 320 1.89 -5.91 -1.29
N GLY A 321 0.93 -6.82 -1.21
CA GLY A 321 -0.28 -6.82 -2.04
C GLY A 321 -1.56 -6.31 -1.38
N ASP A 322 -1.56 -6.16 -0.06
CA ASP A 322 -2.66 -5.59 0.73
C ASP A 322 -2.14 -4.89 1.99
N ALA A 323 -3.03 -4.26 2.76
CA ALA A 323 -2.67 -3.54 3.98
C ALA A 323 -2.12 -4.45 5.10
N GLY A 324 -2.55 -5.72 5.18
CA GLY A 324 -2.04 -6.67 6.17
C GLY A 324 -0.58 -7.00 5.91
N GLU A 325 -0.25 -7.33 4.65
CA GLU A 325 1.12 -7.51 4.20
C GLU A 325 1.94 -6.24 4.34
N ALA A 326 1.39 -5.08 3.98
CA ALA A 326 2.10 -3.81 4.07
C ALA A 326 2.51 -3.51 5.52
N LEU A 327 1.64 -3.78 6.50
CA LEU A 327 1.98 -3.63 7.91
C LEU A 327 3.10 -4.61 8.33
N ALA A 328 2.97 -5.89 8.01
CA ALA A 328 3.94 -6.92 8.41
C ALA A 328 5.30 -6.69 7.76
N TRP A 329 5.34 -6.53 6.44
CA TRP A 329 6.57 -6.42 5.67
C TRP A 329 7.27 -5.08 5.85
N SER A 330 6.57 -4.00 6.20
CA SER A 330 7.23 -2.75 6.58
C SER A 330 8.02 -2.88 7.88
N ALA A 331 7.49 -3.63 8.86
CA ALA A 331 8.20 -3.92 10.09
C ALA A 331 9.44 -4.80 9.83
N ILE A 332 9.27 -5.86 9.03
CA ILE A 332 10.36 -6.77 8.65
C ILE A 332 11.43 -6.03 7.85
N ALA A 333 11.05 -5.22 6.86
CA ALA A 333 12.00 -4.48 6.03
C ALA A 333 12.86 -3.53 6.86
N LEU A 334 12.26 -2.82 7.83
CA LEU A 334 13.00 -1.95 8.74
C LEU A 334 13.96 -2.73 9.64
N ASP A 335 13.58 -3.90 10.12
CA ASP A 335 14.46 -4.70 10.96
C ASP A 335 15.61 -5.33 10.17
N ILE A 336 15.31 -5.94 9.02
CA ILE A 336 16.29 -6.55 8.12
C ILE A 336 17.29 -5.52 7.57
N ALA A 337 16.82 -4.33 7.20
CA ALA A 337 17.71 -3.24 6.78
C ALA A 337 18.79 -2.98 7.83
N TRP A 338 18.40 -2.92 9.11
CA TRP A 338 19.31 -2.67 10.23
C TRP A 338 20.18 -3.86 10.58
N GLN A 339 19.63 -5.07 10.53
CA GLN A 339 20.36 -6.31 10.79
C GLN A 339 21.53 -6.47 9.82
N PHE A 340 21.30 -6.23 8.53
CA PHE A 340 22.32 -6.42 7.49
C PHE A 340 23.04 -5.13 7.10
N GLN A 341 22.59 -3.97 7.59
CA GLN A 341 23.13 -2.66 7.23
C GLN A 341 23.07 -2.43 5.71
N VAL A 342 21.86 -2.53 5.17
CA VAL A 342 21.55 -2.41 3.74
C VAL A 342 20.38 -1.46 3.51
N PRO A 343 20.29 -0.83 2.33
CA PRO A 343 19.04 -0.20 1.90
C PRO A 343 17.95 -1.25 1.72
N ALA A 344 16.73 -0.92 2.16
CA ALA A 344 15.54 -1.74 1.93
C ALA A 344 14.43 -0.91 1.29
N PHE A 345 13.55 -1.56 0.53
CA PHE A 345 12.50 -0.91 -0.24
C PHE A 345 11.16 -1.53 0.09
N ILE A 346 10.17 -0.70 0.36
CA ILE A 346 8.76 -1.07 0.37
C ILE A 346 8.18 -0.44 -0.90
N LEU A 347 7.67 -1.29 -1.79
CA LEU A 347 7.31 -0.92 -3.17
C LEU A 347 5.79 -1.05 -3.40
N PRO A 348 4.93 -0.28 -2.70
CA PRO A 348 3.50 -0.29 -2.97
C PRO A 348 3.21 0.47 -4.25
N ASP A 349 2.17 0.11 -4.99
CA ASP A 349 1.60 0.99 -6.02
C ASP A 349 0.51 1.90 -5.44
N LYS A 350 -0.02 2.83 -6.24
CA LYS A 350 -1.10 3.76 -5.83
C LYS A 350 -2.34 3.02 -5.33
N THR A 351 -2.67 1.88 -5.94
CA THR A 351 -3.86 1.10 -5.57
C THR A 351 -3.73 0.58 -4.14
N LEU A 352 -2.57 0.05 -3.77
CA LEU A 352 -2.29 -0.29 -2.38
C LEU A 352 -2.22 0.97 -1.50
N SER A 353 -1.40 1.94 -1.86
CA SER A 353 -1.08 3.11 -1.05
C SER A 353 -2.32 3.86 -0.54
N GLU A 354 -3.30 4.08 -1.42
CA GLU A 354 -4.52 4.84 -1.11
C GLU A 354 -5.78 3.99 -0.99
N GLY A 355 -5.71 2.70 -1.33
CA GLY A 355 -6.81 1.76 -1.10
C GLY A 355 -7.06 1.56 0.39
N THR A 356 -8.32 1.48 0.82
CA THR A 356 -8.68 1.15 2.20
C THR A 356 -9.12 -0.30 2.30
N TYR A 357 -8.57 -1.02 3.28
CA TYR A 357 -8.78 -2.44 3.49
C TYR A 357 -9.36 -2.72 4.87
N SER A 358 -10.15 -3.77 5.01
CA SER A 358 -10.40 -4.39 6.31
C SER A 358 -9.17 -5.15 6.78
N VAL A 359 -8.65 -4.78 7.94
CA VAL A 359 -7.47 -5.40 8.55
C VAL A 359 -7.85 -5.96 9.92
N ASP A 360 -7.62 -7.25 10.10
CA ASP A 360 -7.69 -7.87 11.43
C ASP A 360 -6.39 -7.58 12.18
N THR A 361 -6.45 -6.54 13.01
CA THR A 361 -5.29 -6.12 13.82
C THR A 361 -4.94 -7.12 14.92
N ALA A 362 -5.88 -7.98 15.34
CA ALA A 362 -5.63 -9.02 16.33
C ALA A 362 -4.88 -10.22 15.75
N ALA A 363 -5.03 -10.47 14.44
CA ALA A 363 -4.31 -11.53 13.73
C ALA A 363 -2.85 -11.17 13.40
N LEU A 364 -2.42 -9.92 13.65
CA LEU A 364 -1.06 -9.49 13.36
C LEU A 364 -0.06 -10.11 14.35
N PRO A 365 0.97 -10.85 13.87
CA PRO A 365 1.90 -11.61 14.72
C PRO A 365 2.61 -10.69 15.71
N SER A 366 2.62 -11.04 17.00
CA SER A 366 3.13 -10.17 18.07
C SER A 366 4.61 -9.81 17.85
N ARG A 367 5.07 -8.64 18.31
CA ARG A 367 6.47 -8.23 18.11
C ARG A 367 7.46 -9.14 18.84
N GLU A 368 7.01 -9.86 19.88
CA GLU A 368 7.85 -10.85 20.58
C GLU A 368 8.20 -12.05 19.70
N ASP A 369 7.46 -12.28 18.60
CA ASP A 369 7.64 -13.42 17.69
C ASP A 369 8.66 -13.18 16.56
N GLY A 370 9.19 -11.96 16.44
CA GLY A 370 10.26 -11.65 15.48
C GLY A 370 11.63 -12.03 16.05
N PRO A 371 12.57 -12.55 15.24
CA PRO A 371 13.95 -12.71 15.71
C PRO A 371 14.42 -11.36 16.23
N ALA A 372 14.87 -11.31 17.49
CA ALA A 372 15.54 -10.13 18.00
C ALA A 372 16.65 -9.79 17.01
N GLY A 373 16.52 -8.66 16.29
CA GLY A 373 17.60 -8.15 15.44
C GLY A 373 18.90 -8.22 16.23
N PRO A 374 20.04 -8.55 15.58
CA PRO A 374 21.29 -8.84 16.27
C PRO A 374 21.50 -7.81 17.35
N GLY A 375 21.53 -8.30 18.59
CA GLY A 375 21.62 -7.46 19.77
C GLY A 375 22.71 -6.43 19.54
N ARG A 376 22.38 -5.16 19.80
CA ARG A 376 23.34 -4.05 19.95
C ARG A 376 24.68 -4.64 20.37
N ALA A 377 25.68 -4.58 19.49
CA ALA A 377 26.99 -5.13 19.80
C ALA A 377 27.39 -4.60 21.18
N ALA A 378 27.50 -5.52 22.13
CA ALA A 378 28.14 -5.29 23.41
C ALA A 378 29.57 -4.86 23.08
N SER A 379 29.89 -3.60 23.37
CA SER A 379 31.21 -2.97 23.27
C SER A 379 32.05 -3.38 22.04
N PRO A 380 32.13 -2.56 20.97
CA PRO A 380 32.99 -2.89 19.82
C PRO A 380 34.43 -3.16 20.26
N SER A 381 35.08 -4.13 19.63
CA SER A 381 36.51 -4.38 19.83
C SER A 381 37.32 -3.14 19.46
N LEU A 382 38.29 -2.77 20.30
CA LEU A 382 39.18 -1.63 20.04
C LEU A 382 40.55 -2.11 19.50
N PRO A 383 41.14 -1.42 18.50
CA PRO A 383 40.59 -0.27 17.79
C PRO A 383 39.38 -0.65 16.91
N TYR A 384 38.34 0.19 16.94
CA TYR A 384 37.09 -0.08 16.23
C TYR A 384 37.26 0.02 14.71
N ARG A 385 36.73 -0.98 14.01
CA ARG A 385 36.72 -1.10 12.55
C ARG A 385 35.27 -1.09 12.06
N ARG A 386 34.80 0.05 11.54
CA ARG A 386 33.42 0.23 11.05
C ARG A 386 33.08 -0.76 9.94
N TYR A 387 34.07 -1.13 9.14
CA TYR A 387 33.95 -2.02 7.99
C TYR A 387 34.76 -3.30 8.20
N ALA A 388 34.85 -3.77 9.46
CA ALA A 388 35.52 -5.02 9.80
C ALA A 388 35.10 -6.15 8.86
N ASP A 389 36.07 -6.90 8.34
CA ASP A 389 35.78 -8.05 7.49
C ASP A 389 35.31 -9.24 8.36
N MET A 390 34.02 -9.54 8.24
CA MET A 390 33.35 -10.60 9.01
C MET A 390 32.94 -11.75 8.07
N PRO A 391 32.83 -12.99 8.58
CA PRO A 391 32.47 -14.15 7.75
C PRO A 391 31.15 -14.00 6.97
N ASP A 392 30.18 -13.28 7.53
CA ASP A 392 28.88 -12.98 6.90
C ASP A 392 28.85 -11.62 6.19
N GLY A 393 29.97 -10.88 6.16
CA GLY A 393 30.09 -9.54 5.59
C GLY A 393 29.45 -8.42 6.42
N VAL A 394 28.84 -8.72 7.58
CA VAL A 394 28.15 -7.74 8.42
C VAL A 394 29.08 -7.27 9.55
N SER A 395 29.63 -6.06 9.41
CA SER A 395 30.51 -5.47 10.42
C SER A 395 29.73 -5.07 11.68
N PRO A 396 30.27 -5.23 12.90
CA PRO A 396 29.60 -4.77 14.11
C PRO A 396 29.34 -3.26 14.07
N PRO A 397 28.10 -2.78 14.23
CA PRO A 397 27.81 -1.36 14.17
C PRO A 397 28.19 -0.64 15.47
N ALA A 398 28.64 0.60 15.33
CA ALA A 398 28.77 1.59 16.40
C ALA A 398 28.36 2.95 15.86
N PHE A 399 27.93 3.83 16.77
CA PHE A 399 27.36 5.14 16.41
C PHE A 399 28.15 6.27 17.06
N PRO A 400 28.12 7.50 16.50
CA PRO A 400 28.71 8.67 17.11
C PRO A 400 28.35 8.79 18.60
N GLY A 401 29.34 9.02 19.44
CA GLY A 401 29.20 9.05 20.90
C GLY A 401 29.51 7.72 21.60
N THR A 402 29.74 6.62 20.86
CA THR A 402 30.19 5.34 21.45
C THR A 402 31.63 5.50 22.00
N PRO A 403 31.87 5.28 23.31
CA PRO A 403 33.20 5.49 23.90
C PRO A 403 34.28 4.64 23.23
N GLY A 404 35.40 5.27 22.86
CA GLY A 404 36.55 4.61 22.24
C GLY A 404 36.39 4.22 20.76
N ALA A 405 35.19 4.33 20.19
CA ALA A 405 34.93 4.01 18.79
C ALA A 405 34.94 5.29 17.92
N VAL A 406 35.76 5.28 16.88
CA VAL A 406 35.75 6.34 15.85
C VAL A 406 34.94 5.84 14.66
N VAL A 407 33.75 6.40 14.45
CA VAL A 407 32.83 5.97 13.40
C VAL A 407 33.02 6.85 12.15
N LYS A 408 33.83 6.38 11.21
CA LYS A 408 34.03 7.02 9.91
C LYS A 408 33.14 6.38 8.86
N VAL A 409 32.45 7.22 8.11
CA VAL A 409 31.65 6.83 6.96
C VAL A 409 32.18 7.57 5.74
N ASN A 410 32.27 6.87 4.61
CA ASN A 410 32.90 7.39 3.41
C ASN A 410 32.13 6.93 2.16
N SER A 411 31.98 7.83 1.18
CA SER A 411 31.43 7.51 -0.15
C SER A 411 32.48 6.92 -1.09
N TYR A 412 33.77 7.07 -0.76
CA TYR A 412 34.90 6.53 -1.51
C TYR A 412 35.20 5.09 -1.09
N ALA A 413 35.93 4.33 -1.93
CA ALA A 413 36.59 3.08 -1.52
C ALA A 413 37.38 3.27 -0.23
N HIS A 414 37.18 2.38 0.74
CA HIS A 414 37.74 2.54 2.08
C HIS A 414 38.23 1.22 2.67
N ASP A 415 39.15 1.31 3.63
CA ASP A 415 39.61 0.18 4.44
C ASP A 415 38.62 -0.17 5.59
N GLU A 416 38.98 -1.15 6.42
CA GLU A 416 38.16 -1.58 7.57
C GLU A 416 37.86 -0.46 8.60
N TYR A 417 38.67 0.61 8.64
CA TYR A 417 38.49 1.73 9.55
C TYR A 417 37.67 2.88 8.92
N GLY A 418 37.43 2.83 7.60
CA GLY A 418 36.75 3.87 6.84
C GLY A 418 37.69 4.92 6.23
N TYR A 419 39.01 4.67 6.20
CA TYR A 419 39.96 5.53 5.49
C TYR A 419 39.93 5.25 4.00
N THR A 420 40.00 6.29 3.18
CA THR A 420 40.08 6.16 1.73
C THR A 420 41.25 5.26 1.30
N THR A 421 41.00 4.40 0.32
CA THR A 421 42.00 3.54 -0.31
C THR A 421 41.78 3.45 -1.82
N GLU A 422 42.86 3.33 -2.57
CA GLU A 422 42.89 2.99 -4.00
C GLU A 422 43.63 1.66 -4.24
N GLU A 423 44.08 0.99 -3.16
CA GLU A 423 44.81 -0.27 -3.23
C GLU A 423 43.89 -1.41 -3.68
N GLY A 424 44.23 -2.04 -4.81
CA GLY A 424 43.38 -3.04 -5.47
C GLY A 424 42.92 -4.18 -4.57
N ASP A 425 43.82 -4.73 -3.75
CA ASP A 425 43.49 -5.85 -2.85
C ASP A 425 42.45 -5.45 -1.78
N MET A 426 42.55 -4.24 -1.23
CA MET A 426 41.59 -3.75 -0.25
C MET A 426 40.23 -3.42 -0.89
N VAL A 427 40.25 -2.86 -2.10
CA VAL A 427 39.03 -2.57 -2.87
C VAL A 427 38.27 -3.87 -3.19
N SER A 428 38.98 -4.90 -3.64
CA SER A 428 38.42 -6.23 -3.89
C SER A 428 37.87 -6.84 -2.61
N LEU A 429 38.64 -6.83 -1.51
CA LEU A 429 38.21 -7.36 -0.22
C LEU A 429 36.89 -6.76 0.27
N MET A 430 36.76 -5.43 0.21
CA MET A 430 35.54 -4.74 0.67
C MET A 430 34.36 -4.95 -0.26
N THR A 431 34.62 -5.18 -1.54
CA THR A 431 33.58 -5.54 -2.51
C THR A 431 33.06 -6.95 -2.23
N GLU A 432 33.95 -7.92 -2.08
CA GLU A 432 33.61 -9.30 -1.72
C GLU A 432 32.89 -9.39 -0.36
N LYS A 433 33.27 -8.56 0.61
CA LYS A 433 32.56 -8.43 1.88
C LYS A 433 31.09 -8.03 1.69
N ARG A 434 30.81 -7.03 0.84
CA ARG A 434 29.42 -6.63 0.52
C ARG A 434 28.65 -7.74 -0.21
N LEU A 435 29.32 -8.53 -1.05
CA LEU A 435 28.74 -9.71 -1.68
C LEU A 435 28.42 -10.82 -0.67
N ARG A 436 29.33 -11.12 0.27
CA ARG A 436 29.07 -12.08 1.38
C ARG A 436 27.85 -11.65 2.21
N LYS A 437 27.71 -10.36 2.45
CA LYS A 437 26.52 -9.77 3.10
C LYS A 437 25.24 -10.00 2.30
N GLN A 438 25.28 -9.86 0.97
CA GLN A 438 24.15 -10.17 0.10
C GLN A 438 23.71 -11.63 0.25
N GLU A 439 24.66 -12.56 0.26
CA GLU A 439 24.36 -13.98 0.48
C GLU A 439 23.81 -14.25 1.88
N ALA A 440 24.35 -13.60 2.91
CA ALA A 440 23.88 -13.73 4.28
C ALA A 440 22.45 -13.22 4.43
N LEU A 441 22.13 -12.08 3.81
CA LEU A 441 20.78 -11.54 3.70
C LEU A 441 19.85 -12.56 3.03
N ALA A 442 20.21 -13.09 1.85
CA ALA A 442 19.40 -14.07 1.14
C ALA A 442 19.15 -15.34 1.97
N ARG A 443 20.16 -15.84 2.69
CA ARG A 443 19.99 -16.99 3.60
C ARG A 443 19.04 -16.70 4.74
N ALA A 444 19.11 -15.52 5.35
CA ALA A 444 18.18 -15.13 6.42
C ALA A 444 16.75 -14.97 5.90
N MET A 445 16.57 -14.39 4.72
CA MET A 445 15.25 -14.21 4.10
C MET A 445 14.52 -15.53 3.82
N ASN A 446 15.25 -16.64 3.62
CA ASN A 446 14.65 -17.97 3.47
C ASN A 446 13.83 -18.46 4.67
N THR A 447 14.02 -17.85 5.85
CA THR A 447 13.23 -18.16 7.05
C THR A 447 11.87 -17.46 7.08
N PHE A 448 11.65 -16.48 6.21
CA PHE A 448 10.39 -15.75 6.10
C PHE A 448 9.48 -16.37 5.02
N PRO A 449 8.15 -16.20 5.13
CA PRO A 449 7.21 -16.61 4.09
C PRO A 449 7.22 -15.60 2.93
N GLN A 450 8.19 -15.74 2.01
CA GLN A 450 8.45 -14.77 0.94
C GLN A 450 7.47 -14.88 -0.24
N VAL A 451 6.79 -16.02 -0.36
CA VAL A 451 5.86 -16.32 -1.46
C VAL A 451 4.53 -16.80 -0.88
N ASN A 452 3.45 -16.15 -1.29
CA ASN A 452 2.09 -16.58 -0.99
C ASN A 452 1.57 -17.53 -2.07
N VAL A 453 0.83 -18.55 -1.66
CA VAL A 453 0.05 -19.43 -2.54
C VAL A 453 -1.42 -19.29 -2.16
N LEU A 454 -2.23 -18.81 -3.10
CA LEU A 454 -3.67 -18.61 -2.96
C LEU A 454 -4.42 -19.41 -4.03
N GLY A 455 -5.76 -19.39 -3.96
CA GLY A 455 -6.60 -20.16 -4.86
C GLY A 455 -6.45 -21.67 -4.67
N LYS A 456 -6.57 -22.42 -5.75
CA LYS A 456 -6.44 -23.87 -5.74
C LYS A 456 -4.97 -24.28 -5.83
N ALA A 457 -4.37 -24.56 -4.67
CA ALA A 457 -2.92 -24.80 -4.51
C ALA A 457 -2.35 -25.94 -5.39
N ASP A 458 -3.16 -26.93 -5.80
CA ASP A 458 -2.75 -28.06 -6.63
C ASP A 458 -3.15 -27.91 -8.11
N ALA A 459 -3.72 -26.77 -8.52
CA ALA A 459 -4.11 -26.56 -9.91
C ALA A 459 -2.90 -26.59 -10.86
N PRO A 460 -3.04 -27.14 -12.08
CA PRO A 460 -1.97 -27.19 -13.07
C PRO A 460 -1.73 -25.85 -13.77
N VAL A 461 -2.67 -24.90 -13.68
CA VAL A 461 -2.51 -23.55 -14.22
C VAL A 461 -2.36 -22.57 -13.06
N ALA A 462 -1.36 -21.71 -13.13
CA ALA A 462 -1.05 -20.73 -12.09
C ALA A 462 -1.00 -19.30 -12.64
N LEU A 463 -1.54 -18.35 -11.86
CA LEU A 463 -1.32 -16.92 -12.03
C LEU A 463 -0.10 -16.51 -11.19
N LEU A 464 0.91 -15.88 -11.82
CA LEU A 464 2.00 -15.20 -11.15
C LEU A 464 1.67 -13.71 -11.08
N CYS A 465 1.70 -13.11 -9.90
CA CYS A 465 1.37 -11.70 -9.69
C CYS A 465 2.17 -11.09 -8.55
N TRP A 466 2.14 -9.76 -8.39
CA TRP A 466 2.84 -9.07 -7.31
C TRP A 466 2.20 -7.71 -6.99
N GLY A 467 2.51 -7.15 -5.82
CA GLY A 467 1.89 -5.89 -5.39
C GLY A 467 0.37 -5.97 -5.38
N SER A 468 -0.32 -4.87 -5.70
CA SER A 468 -1.79 -4.80 -5.60
C SER A 468 -2.56 -5.77 -6.50
N THR A 469 -1.92 -6.35 -7.53
CA THR A 469 -2.60 -7.33 -8.40
C THR A 469 -2.87 -8.66 -7.69
N LYS A 470 -2.27 -8.90 -6.50
CA LYS A 470 -2.59 -10.04 -5.62
C LYS A 470 -4.10 -10.20 -5.41
N GLY A 471 -4.77 -9.11 -5.02
CA GLY A 471 -6.19 -9.15 -4.62
C GLY A 471 -7.10 -9.62 -5.76
N VAL A 472 -6.94 -9.02 -6.94
CA VAL A 472 -7.75 -9.38 -8.12
C VAL A 472 -7.38 -10.78 -8.66
N SER A 473 -6.11 -11.15 -8.66
CA SER A 473 -5.66 -12.48 -9.12
C SER A 473 -6.17 -13.58 -8.20
N ALA A 474 -6.16 -13.37 -6.87
CA ALA A 474 -6.71 -14.33 -5.91
C ALA A 474 -8.20 -14.62 -6.19
N GLU A 475 -9.00 -13.56 -6.42
CA GLU A 475 -10.43 -13.72 -6.70
C GLU A 475 -10.72 -14.42 -8.03
N VAL A 476 -9.95 -14.10 -9.08
CA VAL A 476 -10.06 -14.76 -10.39
C VAL A 476 -9.60 -16.21 -10.30
N GLY A 477 -8.53 -16.48 -9.56
CA GLY A 477 -8.03 -17.82 -9.27
C GLY A 477 -9.07 -18.69 -8.57
N ASP A 478 -9.74 -18.16 -7.54
CA ASP A 478 -10.85 -18.85 -6.86
C ASP A 478 -12.00 -19.17 -7.82
N ALA A 479 -12.37 -18.21 -8.68
CA ALA A 479 -13.49 -18.37 -9.60
C ALA A 479 -13.23 -19.41 -10.71
N LEU A 480 -11.99 -19.50 -11.19
CA LEU A 480 -11.58 -20.40 -12.26
C LEU A 480 -10.91 -21.69 -11.76
N GLY A 481 -10.73 -21.84 -10.45
CA GLY A 481 -10.04 -22.99 -9.84
C GLY A 481 -8.55 -23.05 -10.18
N LEU A 482 -7.90 -21.89 -10.31
CA LEU A 482 -6.48 -21.74 -10.61
C LEU A 482 -5.66 -21.56 -9.33
N ARG A 483 -4.37 -21.85 -9.44
CA ARG A 483 -3.38 -21.50 -8.43
C ARG A 483 -3.01 -20.03 -8.60
N VAL A 484 -2.75 -19.33 -7.50
CA VAL A 484 -2.21 -17.97 -7.54
C VAL A 484 -0.94 -17.96 -6.71
N VAL A 485 0.15 -17.47 -7.29
CA VAL A 485 1.46 -17.41 -6.66
C VAL A 485 1.92 -15.96 -6.67
N GLN A 486 2.26 -15.44 -5.50
CA GLN A 486 2.69 -14.06 -5.34
C GLN A 486 3.97 -13.98 -4.51
N PRO A 487 5.13 -13.67 -5.10
CA PRO A 487 6.29 -13.25 -4.33
C PRO A 487 6.02 -11.87 -3.70
N VAL A 488 6.23 -11.78 -2.38
CA VAL A 488 6.23 -10.50 -1.65
C VAL A 488 7.63 -9.91 -1.63
N VAL A 489 8.66 -10.77 -1.51
CA VAL A 489 10.07 -10.36 -1.64
C VAL A 489 10.47 -10.46 -3.11
N LEU A 490 11.04 -9.39 -3.65
CA LEU A 490 11.49 -9.31 -5.04
C LEU A 490 13.02 -9.24 -5.16
N GLU A 491 13.71 -8.86 -4.08
CA GLU A 491 15.17 -8.95 -3.96
C GLU A 491 15.53 -9.13 -2.48
N PRO A 492 16.31 -10.15 -2.07
CA PRO A 492 16.77 -11.28 -2.88
C PRO A 492 15.61 -12.10 -3.46
N PHE A 493 15.68 -12.45 -4.75
CA PHE A 493 14.57 -13.14 -5.42
C PHE A 493 14.33 -14.56 -4.84
N PRO A 494 13.10 -14.91 -4.41
CA PRO A 494 12.83 -16.10 -3.58
C PRO A 494 12.70 -17.40 -4.40
N THR A 495 13.69 -17.69 -5.25
CA THR A 495 13.66 -18.78 -6.24
C THR A 495 13.27 -20.14 -5.64
N THR A 496 13.82 -20.50 -4.47
CA THR A 496 13.52 -21.79 -3.83
C THR A 496 12.06 -21.91 -3.44
N GLN A 497 11.50 -20.90 -2.76
CA GLN A 497 10.09 -20.91 -2.36
C GLN A 497 9.17 -20.81 -3.59
N LEU A 498 9.56 -20.04 -4.60
CA LEU A 498 8.79 -19.88 -5.83
C LEU A 498 8.72 -21.18 -6.64
N ARG A 499 9.82 -21.93 -6.74
CA ARG A 499 9.83 -23.26 -7.38
C ARG A 499 8.96 -24.28 -6.65
N VAL A 500 8.93 -24.24 -5.32
CA VAL A 500 8.02 -25.07 -4.51
C VAL A 500 6.57 -24.67 -4.77
N ALA A 501 6.27 -23.37 -4.73
CA ALA A 501 4.94 -22.83 -4.98
C ALA A 501 4.40 -23.13 -6.40
N LEU A 502 5.29 -23.23 -7.39
CA LEU A 502 4.96 -23.54 -8.79
C LEU A 502 5.08 -25.04 -9.13
N SER A 503 5.36 -25.91 -8.15
CA SER A 503 5.51 -27.34 -8.40
C SER A 503 4.23 -27.96 -8.97
N GLY A 504 4.34 -28.68 -10.08
CA GLY A 504 3.20 -29.30 -10.77
C GLY A 504 2.40 -28.35 -11.67
N THR A 505 2.79 -27.07 -11.77
CA THR A 505 2.21 -26.15 -12.76
C THR A 505 2.67 -26.53 -14.17
N THR A 506 1.72 -26.64 -15.10
CA THR A 506 1.94 -26.88 -16.53
C THR A 506 1.76 -25.63 -17.38
N LYS A 507 1.09 -24.59 -16.85
CA LYS A 507 0.94 -23.28 -17.51
C LYS A 507 1.03 -22.15 -16.48
N LEU A 508 1.92 -21.20 -16.70
CA LEU A 508 2.14 -20.03 -15.86
C LEU A 508 1.76 -18.74 -16.61
N ILE A 509 0.84 -17.96 -16.06
CA ILE A 509 0.35 -16.71 -16.63
C ILE A 509 0.79 -15.57 -15.71
N CYS A 510 1.60 -14.62 -16.19
CA CYS A 510 2.01 -13.46 -15.39
C CYS A 510 1.00 -12.31 -15.53
N VAL A 511 0.59 -11.71 -14.41
CA VAL A 511 -0.35 -10.58 -14.34
C VAL A 511 0.34 -9.37 -13.73
N GLU A 512 0.48 -8.29 -14.50
CA GLU A 512 1.20 -7.08 -14.07
C GLU A 512 0.55 -5.78 -14.54
N GLU A 513 0.70 -4.71 -13.74
CA GLU A 513 0.28 -3.36 -14.12
C GLU A 513 1.43 -2.53 -14.75
N ASN A 514 2.14 -3.13 -15.70
CA ASN A 514 3.18 -2.48 -16.51
C ASN A 514 3.21 -3.05 -17.94
N ALA A 515 3.88 -2.37 -18.86
CA ALA A 515 3.85 -2.70 -20.28
C ALA A 515 4.88 -3.77 -20.72
N THR A 516 5.83 -4.14 -19.86
CA THR A 516 7.03 -4.91 -20.27
C THR A 516 7.22 -6.20 -19.50
N GLY A 517 6.31 -6.57 -18.58
CA GLY A 517 6.44 -7.79 -17.79
C GLY A 517 7.68 -7.79 -16.89
N GLN A 518 7.81 -6.81 -15.99
CA GLN A 518 9.03 -6.67 -15.19
C GLN A 518 9.27 -7.86 -14.26
N LEU A 519 8.23 -8.41 -13.64
CA LEU A 519 8.34 -9.65 -12.84
C LEU A 519 8.58 -10.86 -13.74
N ALA A 520 7.90 -10.94 -14.88
CA ALA A 520 8.09 -12.03 -15.85
C ALA A 520 9.55 -12.11 -16.33
N ALA A 521 10.17 -10.97 -16.62
CA ALA A 521 11.58 -10.87 -16.99
C ALA A 521 12.51 -11.39 -15.88
N ILE A 522 12.30 -10.94 -14.63
CA ILE A 522 13.09 -11.41 -13.47
C ILE A 522 12.90 -12.92 -13.27
N ALA A 523 11.68 -13.42 -13.30
CA ALA A 523 11.40 -14.85 -13.15
C ALA A 523 12.15 -15.68 -14.22
N SER A 524 12.20 -15.19 -15.46
CA SER A 524 12.93 -15.82 -16.57
C SER A 524 14.44 -15.89 -16.32
N GLU A 525 15.05 -14.83 -15.77
CA GLU A 525 16.48 -14.82 -15.39
C GLU A 525 16.81 -15.93 -14.37
N TYR A 526 15.86 -16.24 -13.48
CA TYR A 526 15.99 -17.32 -12.51
C TYR A 526 15.51 -18.68 -13.03
N GLY A 527 15.25 -18.82 -14.33
CA GLY A 527 14.85 -20.07 -14.98
C GLY A 527 13.44 -20.53 -14.62
N ILE A 528 12.51 -19.57 -14.49
CA ILE A 528 11.06 -19.78 -14.33
C ILE A 528 10.39 -19.19 -15.57
N ALA A 529 10.01 -20.05 -16.51
CA ALA A 529 9.37 -19.64 -17.75
C ALA A 529 7.91 -19.23 -17.50
N VAL A 530 7.53 -18.08 -18.05
CA VAL A 530 6.14 -17.61 -18.14
C VAL A 530 5.61 -17.97 -19.52
N ASP A 531 4.44 -18.60 -19.58
CA ASP A 531 3.83 -19.06 -20.83
C ASP A 531 2.94 -17.98 -21.48
N GLU A 532 2.29 -17.15 -20.65
CA GLU A 532 1.40 -16.08 -21.10
C GLU A 532 1.53 -14.84 -20.22
N GLU A 533 1.23 -13.69 -20.80
CA GLU A 533 1.40 -12.39 -20.16
C GLU A 533 0.10 -11.58 -20.26
N ILE A 534 -0.41 -11.13 -19.12
CA ILE A 534 -1.60 -10.27 -19.03
C ILE A 534 -1.22 -8.95 -18.37
N PHE A 535 -1.13 -7.92 -19.21
CA PHE A 535 -0.67 -6.60 -18.80
C PHE A 535 -1.76 -5.54 -18.84
N ARG A 536 -1.65 -4.56 -17.94
CA ARG A 536 -2.45 -3.33 -17.96
C ARG A 536 -1.58 -2.13 -17.62
N TYR A 537 -1.72 -1.04 -18.37
CA TYR A 537 -0.84 0.13 -18.26
C TYR A 537 -1.57 1.43 -18.63
N ASP A 538 -2.88 1.48 -18.46
CA ASP A 538 -3.76 2.64 -18.72
C ASP A 538 -3.95 3.54 -17.48
N GLY A 539 -3.20 3.29 -16.41
CA GLY A 539 -3.32 4.01 -15.14
C GLY A 539 -4.54 3.60 -14.30
N ARG A 540 -5.17 2.46 -14.60
CA ARG A 540 -6.29 1.94 -13.81
C ARG A 540 -5.97 0.55 -13.26
N PRO A 541 -6.47 0.22 -12.06
CA PRO A 541 -6.31 -1.13 -11.56
C PRO A 541 -7.15 -2.11 -12.37
N PHE A 542 -6.74 -3.37 -12.41
CA PHE A 542 -7.63 -4.44 -12.86
C PHE A 542 -8.90 -4.51 -11.99
N THR A 543 -10.07 -4.48 -12.62
CA THR A 543 -11.33 -4.94 -12.01
C THR A 543 -11.38 -6.46 -12.06
N TYR A 544 -12.22 -7.07 -11.20
CA TYR A 544 -12.45 -8.51 -11.28
C TYR A 544 -12.86 -8.96 -12.68
N GLU A 545 -13.83 -8.30 -13.30
CA GLU A 545 -14.36 -8.70 -14.60
C GLU A 545 -13.31 -8.56 -15.71
N SER A 546 -12.53 -7.48 -15.69
CA SER A 546 -11.50 -7.24 -16.71
C SER A 546 -10.38 -8.27 -16.67
N LEU A 547 -9.94 -8.71 -15.49
CA LEU A 547 -8.93 -9.76 -15.39
C LEU A 547 -9.54 -11.14 -15.68
N LEU A 548 -10.75 -11.43 -15.17
CA LEU A 548 -11.43 -12.69 -15.42
C LEU A 548 -11.54 -12.98 -16.92
N ALA A 549 -12.02 -12.00 -17.70
CA ALA A 549 -12.17 -12.15 -19.14
C ALA A 549 -10.84 -12.46 -19.84
N LYS A 550 -9.78 -11.71 -19.50
CA LYS A 550 -8.44 -11.91 -20.06
C LYS A 550 -7.83 -13.26 -19.69
N VAL A 551 -8.03 -13.72 -18.45
CA VAL A 551 -7.55 -15.05 -18.03
C VAL A 551 -8.33 -16.15 -18.77
N GLN A 552 -9.63 -16.01 -18.94
CA GLN A 552 -10.45 -16.95 -19.71
C GLN A 552 -10.00 -17.08 -21.16
N GLU A 553 -9.58 -15.97 -21.80
CA GLU A 553 -9.08 -15.97 -23.18
C GLU A 553 -7.79 -16.81 -23.34
N VAL A 554 -6.92 -16.87 -22.32
CA VAL A 554 -5.62 -17.54 -22.41
C VAL A 554 -5.59 -18.96 -21.83
N ILE A 555 -6.58 -19.35 -21.01
CA ILE A 555 -6.65 -20.74 -20.49
C ILE A 555 -7.35 -21.71 -21.43
N LEU A 556 -8.16 -21.19 -22.37
CA LEU A 556 -8.77 -21.95 -23.47
C LEU A 556 -7.72 -22.32 -24.51
#